data_AF-A0A378KSA3-F1
#
_entry.id   AF-A0A378KSA3-F1
#
_cell.length_a   1.000
_cell.length_b   1.000
_cell.length_c   1.000
_cell.angle_alpha   90.00
_cell.angle_beta   90.00
_cell.angle_gamma   90.00
#
_symmetry.space_group_name_H-M   'P 1'
#
loop_
_entity.id
_entity.type
_entity.pdbx_description
1 polymer ?
#
loop_
_entity_poly.entity_id
_entity_poly.type
_entity_poly.pdbx_seq_one_letter_code
_entity_poly.pdbx_strand_id
1 'polypeptide(L)'
;MILITRIKWILFIFLFILLGQKDLNACQCFNAYFLNSVFYTSAEVNCYISRDHGVIVNARISDGRNNAGSFFYGCSLNSVNSNINREYFDLYSNDNELCIDEIMQACMMLRAELYSE
;
A
#
# COMPACT_ATOMS: atom_id res chain seq x y z
N MET A 1 27.43 -40.28 8.62
CA MET A 1 27.90 -39.04 7.97
C MET A 1 26.86 -38.39 7.05
N ILE A 2 26.07 -39.17 6.29
CA ILE A 2 25.07 -38.67 5.31
C ILE A 2 23.88 -37.92 5.95
N LEU A 3 23.46 -38.30 7.17
CA LEU A 3 22.30 -37.69 7.85
C LEU A 3 22.58 -36.22 8.27
N ILE A 4 23.79 -35.93 8.72
CA ILE A 4 24.22 -34.59 9.16
C ILE A 4 24.27 -33.64 7.97
N THR A 5 24.70 -34.11 6.79
CA THR A 5 24.71 -33.32 5.57
C THR A 5 23.30 -32.94 5.13
N ARG A 6 22.33 -33.86 5.20
CA ARG A 6 20.93 -33.58 4.83
C ARG A 6 20.26 -32.56 5.74
N ILE A 7 20.53 -32.61 7.05
CA ILE A 7 19.99 -31.65 8.02
C ILE A 7 20.53 -30.23 7.75
N LYS A 8 21.81 -30.11 7.39
CA LYS A 8 22.42 -28.82 7.04
C LYS A 8 21.80 -28.17 5.80
N TRP A 9 21.48 -28.97 4.78
CA TRP A 9 20.79 -28.48 3.58
C TRP A 9 19.37 -27.99 3.88
N ILE A 10 18.62 -28.72 4.71
CA ILE A 10 17.28 -28.30 5.12
C ILE A 10 17.33 -26.99 5.92
N LEU A 11 18.25 -26.87 6.87
CA LEU A 11 18.45 -25.63 7.64
C LEU A 11 18.87 -24.45 6.76
N PHE A 12 19.69 -24.69 5.74
CA PHE A 12 20.10 -23.66 4.79
C PHE A 12 18.94 -23.18 3.91
N ILE A 13 18.09 -24.08 3.43
CA ILE A 13 16.87 -23.73 2.70
C ILE A 13 15.92 -22.94 3.61
N PHE A 14 15.73 -23.37 4.86
CA PHE A 14 14.90 -22.67 5.84
C PHE A 14 15.43 -21.26 6.15
N LEU A 15 16.76 -21.11 6.24
CA LEU A 15 17.41 -19.82 6.44
C LEU A 15 17.22 -18.91 5.22
N PHE A 16 17.29 -19.43 4.00
CA PHE A 16 16.99 -18.66 2.78
C PHE A 16 15.52 -18.24 2.70
N ILE A 17 14.58 -19.11 3.12
CA ILE A 17 13.16 -18.76 3.19
C ILE A 17 12.93 -17.68 4.26
N LEU A 18 13.55 -17.79 5.43
CA LEU A 18 13.44 -16.79 6.51
C LEU A 18 14.09 -15.44 6.15
N LEU A 19 15.19 -15.46 5.39
CA LEU A 19 15.88 -14.25 4.94
C LEU A 19 15.23 -13.62 3.70
N GLY A 20 14.53 -14.40 2.87
CA GLY A 20 13.87 -13.95 1.64
C GLY A 20 12.50 -13.29 1.84
N GLN A 21 12.00 -13.18 3.09
CA GLN A 21 10.67 -12.63 3.37
C GLN A 21 10.62 -11.13 3.68
N LYS A 22 11.68 -10.36 3.45
CA LYS A 22 11.67 -8.94 3.81
C LYS A 22 10.85 -8.04 2.88
N ASP A 23 10.50 -8.50 1.68
CA ASP A 23 10.14 -7.58 0.60
C ASP A 23 8.78 -7.85 -0.08
N LEU A 24 7.97 -8.80 0.40
CA LEU A 24 6.62 -9.08 -0.13
C LEU A 24 5.46 -8.42 0.66
N ASN A 25 5.76 -7.78 1.79
CA ASN A 25 4.74 -7.34 2.75
C ASN A 25 4.44 -5.83 2.68
N ALA A 26 5.00 -5.14 1.69
CA ALA A 26 4.89 -3.70 1.57
C ALA A 26 3.49 -3.25 1.05
N CYS A 27 2.96 -3.88 0.00
CA CYS A 27 1.59 -3.66 -0.49
C CYS A 27 0.50 -4.29 0.40
N GLN A 28 0.80 -5.34 1.18
CA GLN A 28 -0.23 -5.97 2.03
C GLN A 28 -0.82 -5.01 3.08
N CYS A 29 -0.06 -3.99 3.48
CA CYS A 29 -0.56 -2.94 4.36
C CYS A 29 -1.38 -1.86 3.62
N PHE A 30 -1.17 -1.66 2.32
CA PHE A 30 -1.87 -0.64 1.54
C PHE A 30 -3.11 -1.26 0.87
N ASN A 31 -4.15 -1.49 1.67
CA ASN A 31 -5.43 -2.00 1.20
C ASN A 31 -6.60 -1.14 1.72
N ALA A 32 -7.76 -1.27 1.10
CA ALA A 32 -8.93 -0.46 1.36
C ALA A 32 -9.42 -0.55 2.80
N TYR A 33 -9.33 -1.71 3.45
CA TYR A 33 -9.72 -1.88 4.86
C TYR A 33 -8.78 -1.14 5.79
N PHE A 34 -7.48 -1.22 5.54
CA PHE A 34 -6.50 -0.50 6.33
C PHE A 34 -6.65 1.02 6.13
N LEU A 35 -6.77 1.47 4.88
CA LEU A 35 -7.05 2.88 4.58
C LEU A 35 -8.33 3.34 5.27
N ASN A 36 -9.42 2.59 5.16
CA ASN A 36 -10.66 2.88 5.87
C ASN A 36 -10.40 3.03 7.38
N SER A 37 -9.65 2.12 8.00
CA SER A 37 -9.32 2.21 9.44
C SER A 37 -8.54 3.48 9.83
N VAL A 38 -7.73 4.04 8.92
CA VAL A 38 -6.98 5.29 9.12
C VAL A 38 -7.90 6.51 9.05
N PHE A 39 -8.85 6.52 8.10
CA PHE A 39 -9.69 7.68 7.80
C PHE A 39 -11.09 7.63 8.44
N TYR A 40 -11.51 6.50 9.00
CA TYR A 40 -12.89 6.25 9.49
C TYR A 40 -13.35 7.25 10.57
N THR A 41 -12.44 7.71 11.42
CA THR A 41 -12.77 8.64 12.52
C THR A 41 -12.77 10.10 12.10
N SER A 42 -12.39 10.40 10.86
CA SER A 42 -12.23 11.77 10.39
C SER A 42 -13.57 12.33 9.91
N ALA A 43 -13.91 13.53 10.38
CA ALA A 43 -15.18 14.18 10.06
C ALA A 43 -15.27 14.60 8.59
N GLU A 44 -14.13 14.92 7.98
CA GLU A 44 -14.02 15.34 6.59
C GLU A 44 -12.93 14.52 5.92
N VAL A 45 -13.33 13.69 4.97
CA VAL A 45 -12.44 12.90 4.13
C VAL A 45 -12.71 13.29 2.69
N ASN A 46 -11.66 13.74 2.01
CA ASN A 46 -11.72 14.14 0.62
C ASN A 46 -10.95 13.13 -0.23
N CYS A 47 -11.58 12.71 -1.32
CA CYS A 47 -10.95 11.84 -2.30
C CYS A 47 -10.74 12.60 -3.60
N TYR A 48 -9.54 12.50 -4.14
CA TYR A 48 -9.11 13.19 -5.34
C TYR A 48 -8.70 12.19 -6.39
N ILE A 49 -9.07 12.43 -7.63
CA ILE A 49 -8.68 11.60 -8.77
C ILE A 49 -8.18 12.49 -9.92
N SER A 50 -7.11 12.03 -10.58
CA SER A 50 -6.63 12.64 -11.82
C SER A 50 -6.89 11.68 -12.97
N ARG A 51 -7.33 12.22 -14.11
CA ARG A 51 -7.62 11.45 -15.31
C ARG A 51 -6.76 11.91 -16.48
N ASP A 52 -6.22 10.94 -17.22
CA ASP A 52 -5.59 11.16 -18.51
C ASP A 52 -6.37 10.41 -19.59
N HIS A 53 -6.83 11.12 -20.61
CA HIS A 53 -7.66 10.56 -21.70
C HIS A 53 -8.85 9.68 -21.23
N GLY A 54 -9.45 10.02 -20.08
CA GLY A 54 -10.59 9.30 -19.48
C GLY A 54 -10.22 8.14 -18.56
N VAL A 55 -8.94 7.80 -18.44
CA VAL A 55 -8.41 6.77 -17.53
C VAL A 55 -7.95 7.43 -16.24
N ILE A 56 -8.29 6.87 -15.08
CA ILE A 56 -7.76 7.35 -13.79
C ILE A 56 -6.29 6.97 -13.73
N VAL A 57 -5.41 7.97 -13.62
CA VAL A 57 -3.95 7.77 -13.55
C VAL A 57 -3.38 8.00 -12.15
N ASN A 58 -4.16 8.65 -11.28
CA ASN A 58 -3.82 8.90 -9.90
C ASN A 58 -5.09 8.96 -9.04
N ALA A 59 -5.04 8.41 -7.83
CA ALA A 59 -6.03 8.61 -6.79
C ALA A 59 -5.36 9.01 -5.46
N ARG A 60 -6.02 9.86 -4.70
CA ARG A 60 -5.58 10.33 -3.38
C ARG A 60 -6.76 10.40 -2.42
N ILE A 61 -6.52 10.09 -1.15
CA ILE A 61 -7.46 10.27 -0.04
C ILE A 61 -6.78 11.06 1.08
N SER A 62 -7.45 12.09 1.59
CA SER A 62 -6.92 12.92 2.68
C SER A 62 -8.01 13.46 3.59
N ASP A 63 -7.71 13.54 4.89
CA ASP A 63 -8.53 14.19 5.91
C ASP A 63 -7.85 15.45 6.51
N GLY A 64 -6.83 15.98 5.82
CA GLY A 64 -6.01 17.10 6.28
C GLY A 64 -4.93 16.74 7.32
N ARG A 65 -4.97 15.55 7.92
CA ARG A 65 -3.95 15.03 8.85
C ARG A 65 -3.20 13.83 8.29
N ASN A 66 -3.96 12.90 7.72
CA ASN A 66 -3.53 11.73 7.01
C ASN A 66 -3.71 11.95 5.50
N ASN A 67 -2.84 11.34 4.71
CA ASN A 67 -2.88 11.39 3.27
C ASN A 67 -2.37 10.08 2.69
N ALA A 68 -3.13 9.46 1.79
CA ALA A 68 -2.68 8.34 1.01
C ALA A 68 -2.84 8.67 -0.48
N GLY A 69 -1.88 8.29 -1.31
CA GLY A 69 -1.90 8.62 -2.73
C GLY A 69 -1.20 7.58 -3.58
N SER A 70 -1.66 7.43 -4.82
CA SER A 70 -0.99 6.65 -5.84
C SER A 70 -0.02 7.53 -6.64
N PHE A 71 1.07 6.92 -7.09
CA PHE A 71 2.11 7.55 -7.89
C PHE A 71 2.56 6.59 -8.96
N PHE A 72 3.25 7.11 -9.98
CA PHE A 72 3.73 6.31 -11.10
C PHE A 72 4.55 5.07 -10.68
N TYR A 73 5.24 5.15 -9.55
CA TYR A 73 6.09 4.08 -9.01
C TYR A 73 5.51 3.33 -7.80
N GLY A 74 4.25 3.56 -7.42
CA GLY A 74 3.61 2.83 -6.32
C GLY A 74 2.70 3.67 -5.44
N CYS A 75 2.46 3.22 -4.20
CA CYS A 75 1.58 3.89 -3.26
C CYS A 75 2.36 4.71 -2.23
N SER A 76 1.70 5.66 -1.58
CA SER A 76 2.22 6.36 -0.42
C SER A 76 1.15 6.48 0.64
N LEU A 77 1.57 6.39 1.91
CA LEU A 77 0.71 6.70 3.05
C LEU A 77 1.51 7.54 4.03
N ASN A 78 0.94 8.67 4.40
CA ASN A 78 1.37 9.49 5.51
C ASN A 78 0.22 9.53 6.52
N SER A 79 0.42 8.99 7.71
CA SER A 79 -0.58 9.03 8.79
C SER A 79 0.06 9.44 10.11
N VAL A 80 -0.62 10.30 10.86
CA VAL A 80 -0.14 10.81 12.16
C VAL A 80 -0.01 9.69 13.20
N ASN A 81 -0.77 8.60 13.04
CA ASN A 81 -0.77 7.45 13.96
C ASN A 81 0.13 6.30 13.51
N SER A 82 0.65 6.33 12.27
CA SER A 82 1.59 5.32 11.81
C SER A 82 2.96 5.97 11.64
N ASN A 83 3.95 5.54 12.43
CA ASN A 83 5.38 5.82 12.18
C ASN A 83 5.87 5.12 10.88
N ILE A 84 5.02 5.09 9.85
CA ILE A 84 5.20 4.44 8.58
C ILE A 84 5.18 5.58 7.56
N ASN A 85 6.20 6.44 7.59
CA ASN A 85 6.56 7.20 6.40
C ASN A 85 7.23 6.20 5.44
N ARG A 86 6.42 5.31 4.84
CA ARG A 86 6.90 4.40 3.80
C ARG A 86 6.62 5.06 2.48
N GLU A 87 7.61 5.80 2.04
CA GLU A 87 7.76 6.04 0.64
C GLU A 87 8.16 4.70 0.00
N TYR A 88 7.21 4.04 -0.68
CA TYR A 88 7.46 2.77 -1.35
C TYR A 88 8.22 3.02 -2.66
N PHE A 89 9.44 3.56 -2.58
CA PHE A 89 10.23 3.93 -3.75
C PHE A 89 11.04 2.77 -4.35
N ASP A 90 11.31 1.69 -3.62
CA ASP A 90 12.42 0.80 -3.98
C ASP A 90 12.06 -0.57 -4.59
N LEU A 91 10.78 -0.96 -4.72
CA LEU A 91 10.46 -2.34 -5.16
C LEU A 91 9.25 -2.54 -6.08
N TYR A 92 8.59 -1.48 -6.55
CA TYR A 92 7.35 -1.61 -7.31
C TYR A 92 7.48 -1.04 -8.72
N SER A 93 7.76 -1.91 -9.69
CA SER A 93 7.40 -1.63 -11.07
C SER A 93 5.95 -2.08 -11.29
N ASN A 94 5.04 -1.13 -11.56
CA ASN A 94 3.63 -1.33 -12.01
C ASN A 94 2.49 -1.51 -10.98
N ASP A 95 2.64 -1.15 -9.70
CA ASP A 95 1.51 -1.28 -8.73
C ASP A 95 0.57 -0.05 -8.66
N ASN A 96 0.76 0.99 -9.50
CA ASN A 96 -0.07 2.20 -9.48
C ASN A 96 -1.57 1.90 -9.64
N GLU A 97 -1.93 1.00 -10.56
CA GLU A 97 -3.34 0.62 -10.79
C GLU A 97 -3.95 -0.02 -9.53
N LEU A 98 -3.21 -0.92 -8.86
CA LEU A 98 -3.66 -1.51 -7.60
C LEU A 98 -3.79 -0.46 -6.49
N CYS A 99 -2.86 0.49 -6.39
CA CYS A 99 -2.98 1.60 -5.43
C CYS A 99 -4.24 2.43 -5.69
N ILE A 100 -4.52 2.74 -6.97
CA ILE A 100 -5.71 3.49 -7.39
C ILE A 100 -6.96 2.74 -6.96
N ASP A 101 -7.04 1.43 -7.24
CA ASP A 101 -8.20 0.61 -6.90
C ASP A 101 -8.44 0.56 -5.39
N GLU A 102 -7.39 0.34 -4.58
CA GLU A 102 -7.51 0.27 -3.13
C GLU A 102 -7.91 1.62 -2.51
N ILE A 103 -7.39 2.75 -3.03
CA ILE A 103 -7.80 4.10 -2.58
C ILE A 103 -9.25 4.37 -2.98
N MET A 104 -9.63 4.08 -4.22
CA MET A 104 -11.00 4.25 -4.72
C MET A 104 -11.99 3.43 -3.90
N GLN A 105 -11.63 2.19 -3.56
CA GLN A 105 -12.45 1.34 -2.72
C GLN A 105 -12.59 1.87 -1.30
N ALA A 106 -11.52 2.39 -0.70
CA ALA A 106 -11.59 3.05 0.60
C ALA A 106 -12.52 4.28 0.57
N CYS A 107 -12.42 5.13 -0.45
CA CYS A 107 -13.29 6.28 -0.65
C CYS A 107 -14.77 5.88 -0.72
N MET A 108 -15.09 4.81 -1.45
CA MET A 108 -16.44 4.26 -1.52
C MET A 108 -16.94 3.73 -0.17
N MET A 109 -16.09 3.02 0.58
CA MET A 109 -16.44 2.51 1.92
C MET A 109 -16.73 3.65 2.91
N LEU A 110 -15.94 4.73 2.82
CA LEU A 110 -16.08 5.93 3.66
C LEU A 110 -17.20 6.86 3.18
N ARG A 111 -17.79 6.62 2.01
CA ARG A 111 -18.76 7.50 1.34
C ARG A 111 -18.22 8.93 1.15
N ALA A 112 -16.92 9.04 0.91
CA ALA A 112 -16.26 10.31 0.66
C ALA A 112 -16.63 10.83 -0.74
N GLU A 113 -16.75 12.15 -0.87
CA GLU A 113 -16.94 12.78 -2.18
C GLU A 113 -15.67 12.66 -3.03
N LEU A 114 -15.87 12.43 -4.33
CA LEU A 114 -14.80 12.33 -5.31
C LEU A 114 -14.65 13.65 -6.06
N TYR A 115 -13.49 14.26 -5.93
CA TYR A 115 -13.09 15.49 -6.62
C TYR A 115 -12.12 15.16 -7.75
N SER A 116 -12.27 15.83 -8.88
CA SER A 116 -11.23 15.81 -9.92
C SER A 116 -10.16 16.83 -9.53
N GLU A 117 -8.90 16.39 -9.49
CA GLU A 117 -7.76 17.30 -9.55
C GLU A 117 -7.57 17.82 -10.99
#